data_AF-A0A7C3UII8-F1
#
_entry.id   AF-A0A7C3UII8-F1
#
_cell.length_a   1.000
_cell.length_b   1.000
_cell.length_c   1.000
_cell.angle_alpha   90.00
_cell.angle_beta   90.00
_cell.angle_gamma   90.00
#
_symmetry.space_group_name_H-M   'P 1'
#
loop_
_entity.id
_entity.type
_entity.pdbx_description
1 polymer ?
#
loop_
_entity_poly.entity_id
_entity_poly.type
_entity_poly.pdbx_seq_one_letter_code
_entity_poly.pdbx_strand_id
1 'polypeptide(L)'
;MSAFGAGFRTRHPLVLVAAAALLVPALLALEAAFTSGAWTRVPLAYCLRNQRDSFTYISWTVGRVKREPPPAPLVVLTGGSSAREALVSGEGLARDVAALGGPRVVAYDLGCINQNFAETLAVADNLPRGAWLLVGVNLGRFTADRE
;
A
#
# COMPACT_ATOMS: atom_id res chain seq x y z
N MET A 1 18.35 9.92 46.29
CA MET A 1 18.25 8.75 45.38
C MET A 1 16.78 8.47 45.14
N SER A 2 16.30 8.48 43.89
CA SER A 2 14.87 8.31 43.61
C SER A 2 14.41 6.89 43.91
N ALA A 3 13.16 6.73 44.36
CA ALA A 3 12.53 5.43 44.61
C ALA A 3 12.62 4.49 43.40
N PHE A 4 12.66 5.07 42.19
CA PHE A 4 12.86 4.36 40.92
C PHE A 4 14.20 3.59 40.86
N GLY A 5 15.30 4.22 41.30
CA GLY A 5 16.63 3.58 41.30
C GLY A 5 16.78 2.47 42.34
N ALA A 6 15.97 2.48 43.41
CA ALA A 6 15.95 1.42 44.42
C ALA A 6 15.24 0.14 43.91
N GLY A 7 14.26 0.28 43.02
CA GLY A 7 13.54 -0.85 42.41
C GLY A 7 14.47 -1.83 41.67
N PHE A 8 15.44 -1.31 40.92
CA PHE A 8 16.43 -2.11 40.17
C PHE A 8 17.39 -2.94 41.05
N ARG A 9 17.42 -2.70 42.36
CA ARG A 9 18.30 -3.42 43.30
C ARG A 9 17.54 -4.45 44.15
N THR A 10 16.23 -4.58 43.98
CA THR A 10 15.40 -5.51 44.73
C THR A 10 15.68 -6.96 44.32
N ARG A 11 15.96 -7.82 45.32
CA ARG A 11 16.13 -9.27 45.13
C ARG A 11 14.92 -10.09 45.60
N HIS A 12 13.83 -9.43 45.98
CA HIS A 12 12.65 -10.10 46.50
C HIS A 12 11.95 -10.90 45.38
N PRO A 13 11.80 -12.23 45.51
CA PRO A 13 11.37 -13.10 44.41
C PRO A 13 9.98 -12.75 43.88
N LEU A 14 9.02 -12.40 44.75
CA LEU A 14 7.68 -11.99 44.32
C LEU A 14 7.69 -10.70 43.50
N VAL A 15 8.59 -9.76 43.80
CA VAL A 15 8.71 -8.50 43.06
C VAL A 15 9.29 -8.77 41.68
N LEU A 16 10.26 -9.68 41.58
CA LEU A 16 10.84 -10.10 40.30
C LEU A 16 9.84 -10.85 39.43
N VAL A 17 9.01 -11.73 40.01
CA VAL A 17 7.93 -12.42 39.28
C VAL A 17 6.87 -11.43 38.79
N ALA A 18 6.43 -10.50 39.63
CA ALA A 18 5.49 -9.47 39.23
C ALA A 18 6.06 -8.57 38.13
N ALA A 19 7.33 -8.17 38.23
CA ALA A 19 8.02 -7.40 37.21
C ALA A 19 8.13 -8.17 35.88
N ALA A 20 8.47 -9.46 35.92
CA ALA A 20 8.52 -10.31 34.72
C ALA A 20 7.13 -10.47 34.08
N ALA A 21 6.09 -10.67 34.89
CA ALA A 21 4.72 -10.77 34.42
C ALA A 21 4.23 -9.48 33.75
N LEU A 22 4.67 -8.30 34.23
CA LEU A 22 4.35 -7.01 33.62
C LEU A 22 5.22 -6.68 32.40
N LEU A 23 6.43 -7.24 32.32
CA LEU A 23 7.34 -7.03 31.20
C LEU A 23 6.80 -7.65 29.91
N VAL A 24 6.21 -8.85 29.99
CA VAL A 24 5.65 -9.55 28.83
C VAL A 24 4.61 -8.71 28.06
N PRO A 25 3.52 -8.22 28.67
CA PRO A 25 2.55 -7.39 27.97
C PRO A 25 3.14 -6.03 27.52
N ALA A 26 4.10 -5.47 28.28
CA ALA A 26 4.78 -4.24 27.86
C ALA A 26 5.62 -4.44 26.58
N LEU A 27 6.33 -5.56 26.48
CA LEU A 27 7.09 -5.91 25.28
C LEU A 27 6.17 -6.20 24.08
N LEU A 28 5.07 -6.93 24.30
CA LEU A 28 4.08 -7.18 23.25
C LEU A 28 3.41 -5.89 22.77
N ALA A 29 3.10 -4.97 23.68
CA ALA A 29 2.56 -3.66 23.32
C ALA A 29 3.56 -2.81 22.53
N LEU A 30 4.84 -2.84 22.92
CA LEU A 30 5.91 -2.14 22.20
C LEU A 30 6.11 -2.73 20.80
N GLU A 31 6.20 -4.05 20.70
CA GLU A 31 6.28 -4.75 19.42
C GLU A 31 5.10 -4.38 18.54
N ALA A 32 3.87 -4.52 19.03
CA ALA A 32 2.67 -4.18 18.28
C ALA A 32 2.66 -2.71 17.84
N ALA A 33 3.13 -1.77 18.66
CA ALA A 33 3.21 -0.36 18.30
C ALA A 33 4.14 -0.12 17.09
N PHE A 34 5.26 -0.84 17.00
CA PHE A 34 6.22 -0.70 15.90
C PHE A 34 5.92 -1.58 14.68
N THR A 35 5.37 -2.78 14.87
CA THR A 35 5.14 -3.75 13.79
C THR A 35 3.76 -3.63 13.13
N SER A 36 2.76 -3.07 13.83
CA SER A 36 1.44 -2.82 13.24
C SER A 36 1.45 -1.80 12.10
N GLY A 37 2.54 -1.05 11.96
CA GLY A 37 2.64 0.07 11.04
C GLY A 37 1.77 1.26 11.42
N ALA A 38 1.19 1.29 12.63
CA ALA A 38 0.39 2.40 13.12
C ALA A 38 1.21 3.70 13.21
N TRP A 39 2.47 3.60 13.63
CA TRP A 39 3.43 4.73 13.67
C TRP A 39 3.92 5.17 12.28
N THR A 40 3.87 4.30 11.28
CA THR A 40 4.36 4.57 9.92
C THR A 40 3.26 4.82 8.91
N ARG A 41 1.99 4.91 9.34
CA ARG A 41 0.91 5.44 8.50
C ARG A 41 1.12 6.94 8.34
N VAL A 42 2.06 7.33 7.49
CA VAL A 42 2.11 8.68 6.94
C VAL A 42 0.94 8.76 5.95
N PRO A 43 -0.05 9.65 6.15
CA PRO A 43 -1.08 9.85 5.16
C PRO A 43 -0.44 10.15 3.81
N LEU A 44 -0.87 9.43 2.78
CA LEU A 44 -0.28 9.50 1.44
C LEU A 44 -0.23 10.95 0.90
N ALA A 45 -1.17 11.78 1.34
CA ALA A 45 -1.23 13.22 1.07
C ALA A 45 0.04 13.99 1.49
N TYR A 46 0.79 13.52 2.49
CA TYR A 46 2.06 14.14 2.90
C TYR A 46 3.26 13.61 2.11
N CYS A 47 3.16 12.43 1.50
CA CYS A 47 4.22 11.83 0.68
C CYS A 47 4.12 12.19 -0.80
N LEU A 48 2.93 12.61 -1.26
CA LEU A 48 2.65 12.86 -2.66
C LEU A 48 2.20 14.30 -2.88
N ARG A 49 3.00 15.06 -3.63
CA ARG A 49 2.60 16.37 -4.16
C ARG A 49 1.51 16.23 -5.24
N ASN A 50 1.52 15.13 -6.00
CA ASN A 50 0.52 14.77 -6.99
C ASN A 50 0.31 13.25 -6.95
N GLN A 51 -0.91 12.80 -6.65
CA GLN A 51 -1.22 11.37 -6.55
C GLN A 51 -1.12 10.64 -7.90
N ARG A 52 -1.36 11.35 -9.00
CA ARG A 52 -1.37 10.79 -10.36
C ARG A 52 0.01 10.70 -11.01
N ASP A 53 1.07 11.05 -10.28
CA ASP A 53 2.38 11.30 -10.89
C ASP A 53 3.55 10.64 -10.17
N SER A 54 3.28 9.58 -9.41
CA SER A 54 4.35 8.89 -8.71
C SER A 54 4.11 7.40 -8.63
N PHE A 55 5.16 6.65 -8.95
CA PHE A 55 5.20 5.21 -8.71
C PHE A 55 5.06 4.85 -7.23
N THR A 56 5.30 5.80 -6.32
CA THR A 56 5.00 5.65 -4.88
C THR A 56 3.50 5.48 -4.63
N TYR A 57 2.63 6.22 -5.31
CA TYR A 57 1.18 6.04 -5.23
C TYR A 57 0.77 4.64 -5.64
N ILE A 58 1.35 4.18 -6.76
CA ILE A 58 1.06 2.87 -7.36
C ILE A 58 1.50 1.77 -6.40
N SER A 59 2.75 1.82 -5.93
CA SER A 59 3.31 0.87 -4.96
C SER A 59 2.48 0.80 -3.68
N TRP A 60 2.07 1.96 -3.14
CA TRP A 60 1.23 2.02 -1.94
C TRP A 60 -0.16 1.42 -2.17
N THR A 61 -0.80 1.77 -3.30
CA THR A 61 -2.15 1.30 -3.64
C THR A 61 -2.15 -0.21 -3.87
N VAL A 62 -1.19 -0.72 -4.64
CA VAL A 62 -1.02 -2.16 -4.87
C VAL A 62 -0.74 -2.89 -3.57
N GLY A 63 0.16 -2.39 -2.72
CA GLY A 63 0.45 -2.98 -1.41
C GLY A 63 -0.75 -2.97 -0.46
N ARG A 64 -1.63 -1.97 -0.53
CA ARG A 64 -2.89 -1.95 0.22
C ARG A 64 -3.85 -3.01 -0.31
N VAL A 65 -4.08 -3.03 -1.62
CA VAL A 65 -5.01 -3.97 -2.27
C VAL A 65 -4.55 -5.43 -2.13
N LYS A 66 -3.23 -5.68 -2.12
CA LYS A 66 -2.66 -7.01 -1.85
C LYS A 66 -2.99 -7.50 -0.43
N ARG A 67 -2.92 -6.60 0.56
CA ARG A 67 -3.20 -6.92 1.97
C ARG A 67 -4.70 -7.06 2.24
N GLU A 68 -5.50 -6.19 1.63
CA GLU A 68 -6.94 -6.10 1.81
C GLU A 68 -7.63 -6.07 0.43
N PRO A 69 -7.80 -7.24 -0.22
CA PRO A 69 -8.45 -7.30 -1.52
C PRO A 69 -9.90 -6.82 -1.45
N PRO A 70 -10.39 -6.06 -2.44
CA PRO A 70 -11.78 -5.64 -2.46
C PRO A 70 -12.71 -6.86 -2.61
N PRO A 71 -13.92 -6.82 -2.03
CA PRO A 71 -14.90 -7.91 -2.17
C PRO A 71 -15.54 -7.98 -3.57
N ALA A 72 -15.33 -6.95 -4.40
CA ALA A 72 -15.79 -6.89 -5.78
C ALA A 72 -14.61 -7.05 -6.75
N PRO A 73 -14.84 -7.47 -8.01
CA PRO A 73 -13.78 -7.63 -9.00
C PRO A 73 -12.94 -6.36 -9.13
N LEU A 74 -11.62 -6.54 -9.13
CA LEU A 74 -10.65 -5.47 -9.25
C LEU A 74 -10.27 -5.26 -10.71
N VAL A 75 -10.27 -4.00 -11.16
CA VAL A 75 -9.76 -3.58 -12.46
C VAL A 75 -8.67 -2.53 -12.23
N VAL A 76 -7.50 -2.67 -12.85
CA VAL A 76 -6.45 -1.66 -12.75
C VAL A 76 -5.92 -1.31 -14.13
N LEU A 77 -5.71 -0.02 -14.39
CA LEU A 77 -5.02 0.46 -15.58
C LEU A 77 -3.58 0.80 -15.25
N THR A 78 -2.64 0.24 -15.99
CA THR A 78 -1.21 0.60 -15.92
C THR A 78 -0.78 1.25 -17.23
N GLY A 79 0.27 2.05 -17.21
CA GLY A 79 0.94 2.59 -18.38
C GLY A 79 1.56 3.95 -18.11
N GLY A 80 2.19 4.51 -19.17
CA GLY A 80 2.75 5.86 -19.12
C GLY A 80 1.68 6.96 -19.03
N SER A 81 2.10 8.22 -19.25
CA SER A 81 1.22 9.40 -19.20
C SER A 81 -0.07 9.26 -20.03
N SER A 82 0.01 8.64 -21.22
CA SER A 82 -1.15 8.43 -22.07
C SER A 82 -2.19 7.49 -21.46
N ALA A 83 -1.76 6.48 -20.69
CA ALA A 83 -2.68 5.58 -19.99
C ALA A 83 -3.35 6.31 -18.82
N ARG A 84 -2.56 7.05 -18.04
CA ARG A 84 -3.07 7.92 -16.97
C ARG A 84 -4.13 8.90 -17.47
N GLU A 85 -3.96 9.43 -18.67
CA GLU A 85 -4.88 10.41 -19.27
C GLU A 85 -6.08 9.77 -19.98
N ALA A 86 -6.08 8.45 -20.16
CA ALA A 86 -7.19 7.74 -20.79
C ALA A 86 -8.43 7.62 -19.89
N LEU A 87 -8.27 7.86 -18.58
CA LEU A 87 -9.35 7.81 -17.60
C LEU A 87 -9.44 9.12 -16.83
N VAL A 88 -10.68 9.52 -16.48
CA VAL A 88 -10.90 10.62 -15.53
C VAL A 88 -10.52 10.20 -14.11
N SER A 89 -10.94 9.00 -13.71
CA SER A 89 -10.52 8.30 -12.48
C SER A 89 -10.91 6.82 -12.54
N GLY A 90 -10.39 6.02 -11.61
CA GLY A 90 -10.84 4.63 -11.41
C GLY A 90 -12.32 4.54 -11.07
N GLU A 91 -12.84 5.39 -10.18
CA GLU A 91 -14.28 5.44 -9.88
C GLU A 91 -15.12 5.84 -11.09
N GLY A 92 -14.59 6.69 -11.97
CA GLY A 92 -15.18 7.00 -13.27
C GLY A 92 -15.35 5.74 -14.12
N LEU A 93 -14.26 5.00 -14.31
CA LEU A 93 -14.29 3.73 -15.05
C LEU A 93 -15.27 2.73 -14.44
N ALA A 94 -15.28 2.57 -13.11
CA ALA A 94 -16.22 1.67 -12.44
C ALA A 94 -17.69 2.06 -12.66
N ARG A 95 -17.98 3.36 -12.70
CA ARG A 95 -19.32 3.89 -13.00
C ARG A 95 -19.71 3.60 -14.44
N ASP A 96 -18.80 3.79 -15.39
CA ASP A 96 -19.05 3.56 -16.81
C ASP A 96 -19.28 2.07 -17.09
N VAL A 97 -18.50 1.17 -16.48
CA VAL A 97 -18.72 -0.28 -16.54
C VAL A 97 -20.12 -0.65 -16.05
N ALA A 98 -20.54 -0.10 -14.91
CA ALA A 98 -21.88 -0.37 -14.38
C ALA A 98 -22.98 0.20 -15.28
N ALA A 99 -22.81 1.41 -15.84
CA ALA A 99 -23.76 2.04 -16.74
C ALA A 99 -23.94 1.27 -18.05
N LEU A 100 -22.91 0.55 -18.51
CA LEU A 100 -22.94 -0.32 -19.68
C LEU A 100 -23.47 -1.74 -19.38
N GLY A 101 -23.98 -1.99 -18.17
CA GLY A 101 -24.53 -3.29 -17.77
C GLY A 101 -23.48 -4.31 -17.29
N GLY A 102 -22.24 -3.87 -17.09
CA GLY A 102 -21.18 -4.67 -16.49
C GLY A 102 -21.36 -4.86 -14.98
N PRO A 103 -20.53 -5.72 -14.36
CA PRO A 103 -20.56 -5.94 -12.91
C PRO A 103 -20.12 -4.68 -12.15
N ARG A 104 -20.52 -4.59 -10.87
CA ARG A 104 -19.92 -3.61 -9.96
C ARG A 104 -18.46 -4.00 -9.71
N VAL A 105 -17.53 -3.11 -10.06
CA VAL A 105 -16.09 -3.32 -9.91
C VAL A 105 -15.47 -2.26 -9.00
N VAL A 106 -14.30 -2.57 -8.46
CA VAL A 106 -13.39 -1.57 -7.89
C VAL A 106 -12.32 -1.32 -8.96
N ALA A 107 -12.16 -0.07 -9.39
CA ALA A 107 -11.19 0.28 -10.40
C ALA A 107 -10.16 1.30 -9.91
N TYR A 108 -8.89 1.13 -10.31
CA TYR A 108 -7.83 2.10 -10.08
C TYR A 108 -7.14 2.50 -11.38
N ASP A 109 -6.88 3.80 -11.51
CA ASP A 109 -5.90 4.30 -12.47
C ASP A 109 -4.52 4.28 -11.79
N LEU A 110 -3.67 3.37 -12.26
CA LEU A 110 -2.28 3.19 -11.83
C LEU A 110 -1.30 3.57 -12.96
N GLY A 111 -1.73 4.44 -13.88
CA GLY A 111 -0.85 5.08 -14.84
C GLY A 111 -0.03 6.21 -14.19
N CYS A 112 1.23 6.37 -14.59
CA CYS A 112 2.06 7.50 -14.19
C CYS A 112 3.03 7.91 -15.30
N ILE A 113 3.63 9.11 -15.19
CA ILE A 113 4.66 9.53 -16.16
C ILE A 113 5.79 8.51 -16.16
N ASN A 114 6.25 8.17 -17.37
CA ASN A 114 7.39 7.29 -17.63
C ASN A 114 7.30 5.90 -17.00
N GLN A 115 6.10 5.39 -16.70
CA GLN A 115 5.98 4.02 -16.19
C GLN A 115 6.56 3.02 -17.21
N ASN A 116 7.56 2.25 -16.81
CA ASN A 116 8.20 1.25 -17.68
C ASN A 116 7.50 -0.12 -17.58
N PHE A 117 7.93 -1.10 -18.37
CA PHE A 117 7.32 -2.44 -18.37
C PHE A 117 7.64 -3.25 -17.11
N ALA A 118 8.84 -3.11 -16.55
CA ALA A 118 9.22 -3.81 -15.31
C ALA A 118 8.34 -3.37 -14.14
N GLU A 119 7.98 -2.09 -14.09
CA GLU A 119 7.02 -1.53 -13.14
C GLU A 119 5.61 -2.10 -13.32
N THR A 120 5.14 -2.27 -14.56
CA THR A 120 3.86 -2.97 -14.81
C THR A 120 3.90 -4.43 -14.36
N LEU A 121 5.02 -5.13 -14.57
CA LEU A 121 5.19 -6.50 -14.09
C LEU A 121 5.19 -6.56 -12.55
N ALA A 122 5.87 -5.62 -11.89
CA ALA A 122 5.84 -5.51 -10.44
C ALA A 122 4.41 -5.26 -9.90
N VAL A 123 3.59 -4.49 -10.62
CA VAL A 123 2.15 -4.37 -10.31
C VAL A 123 1.46 -5.73 -10.47
N ALA A 124 1.62 -6.38 -11.63
CA ALA A 124 1.00 -7.66 -11.94
C ALA A 124 1.29 -8.75 -10.89
N ASP A 125 2.55 -8.87 -10.46
CA ASP A 125 3.01 -9.84 -9.46
C ASP A 125 2.40 -9.62 -8.06
N ASN A 126 1.84 -8.44 -7.80
CA ASN A 126 1.32 -8.06 -6.50
C ASN A 126 -0.20 -7.85 -6.47
N LEU A 127 -0.90 -7.99 -7.58
CA LEU A 127 -2.36 -7.94 -7.61
C LEU A 127 -2.98 -9.23 -7.05
N PRO A 128 -4.17 -9.14 -6.41
CA PRO A 128 -4.91 -10.33 -6.00
C PRO A 128 -5.34 -11.14 -7.22
N ARG A 129 -5.46 -12.47 -7.04
CA ARG A 129 -5.96 -13.36 -8.10
C ARG A 129 -7.37 -12.94 -8.53
N GLY A 130 -7.62 -13.01 -9.83
CA GLY A 130 -8.90 -12.60 -10.43
C GLY A 130 -9.02 -11.10 -10.72
N ALA A 131 -7.97 -10.31 -10.41
CA ALA A 131 -7.88 -8.93 -10.87
C ALA A 131 -7.69 -8.85 -12.39
N TRP A 132 -8.29 -7.83 -13.01
CA TRP A 132 -8.10 -7.48 -14.40
C TRP A 132 -7.05 -6.38 -14.51
N LEU A 133 -5.97 -6.67 -15.21
CA LEU A 133 -4.89 -5.72 -15.49
C LEU A 133 -5.01 -5.22 -16.94
N LEU A 134 -5.39 -3.95 -17.09
CA LEU A 134 -5.36 -3.24 -18.36
C LEU A 134 -3.95 -2.64 -18.52
N VAL A 135 -3.28 -2.94 -19.62
CA VAL A 135 -1.93 -2.45 -19.90
C VAL A 135 -1.98 -1.44 -21.03
N GLY A 136 -1.71 -0.18 -20.71
CA GLY A 136 -1.56 0.90 -21.67
C GLY A 136 -0.32 0.71 -22.51
N VAL A 137 -0.52 0.49 -23.80
CA VAL A 137 0.53 0.29 -24.80
C VAL A 137 0.86 1.64 -25.43
N ASN A 138 2.13 2.06 -25.40
CA ASN A 138 2.61 3.19 -26.20
C ASN A 138 3.97 2.84 -26.84
N LEU A 139 4.26 3.45 -27.98
CA LEU A 139 5.47 3.15 -28.75
C LEU A 139 6.74 3.39 -27.93
N GLY A 140 6.79 4.52 -27.21
CA GLY A 140 7.93 4.89 -26.37
C GLY A 140 8.29 3.88 -25.26
N ARG A 141 7.37 3.01 -24.83
CA ARG A 141 7.71 1.95 -23.86
C ARG A 141 8.40 0.74 -24.50
N PHE A 142 8.33 0.59 -25.82
CA PHE A 142 9.00 -0.48 -26.57
C PHE A 142 10.25 0.01 -27.30
N THR A 143 10.31 1.30 -27.62
CA THR A 143 11.39 1.90 -28.42
C THR A 143 12.24 2.90 -27.63
N ALA A 144 12.04 3.02 -26.32
CA ALA A 144 12.94 3.84 -25.50
C ALA A 144 14.28 3.11 -25.39
N ASP A 145 15.29 3.71 -26.00
CA ASP A 145 16.67 3.28 -25.85
C ASP A 145 17.15 3.58 -24.42
N ARG A 146 18.05 2.74 -23.90
CA ARG A 146 18.77 3.03 -22.66
C ARG A 146 19.81 4.11 -22.97
N GLU A 147 19.40 5.37 -22.95
CA GLU A 147 20.34 6.49 -22.83
C GLU A 147 20.73 6.70 -21.35
#